data_AF-A0AAD4V010-F1
#
_entry.id   AF-A0AAD4V010-F1
#
_cell.length_a   1.000
_cell.length_b   1.000
_cell.length_c   1.000
_cell.angle_alpha   90.00
_cell.angle_beta   90.00
_cell.angle_gamma   90.00
#
_symmetry.space_group_name_H-M   'P 1'
#
loop_
_entity.id
_entity.type
_entity.pdbx_description
1 polymer ?
#
loop_
_entity_poly.entity_id
_entity_poly.type
_entity_poly.pdbx_seq_one_letter_code
_entity_poly.pdbx_strand_id
1 'polypeptide(L)'
;MMNELVHHIDVNDDDEEVEVEPDHSASLPRSNQQNSASSSSRHCKRNADTNIQKEITKAFGEMISESIDQLKAITNSLVKGSEPRPDIAAELPKMDLSINDQIKAPRLILEKASDERTFLTLDGAMRKAFVLLLFGAREL
;
A
#
# COMPACT_ATOMS: atom_id res chain seq x y z
N MET A 1 -6.09 -46.10 21.15
CA MET A 1 -4.63 -46.16 21.36
C MET A 1 -3.99 -46.54 20.04
N MET A 2 -3.51 -45.54 19.30
CA MET A 2 -2.59 -45.68 18.16
C MET A 2 -1.71 -44.43 18.23
N ASN A 3 -0.40 -44.66 18.31
CA ASN A 3 0.66 -43.66 18.37
C ASN A 3 1.07 -43.29 16.94
N GLU A 4 1.66 -42.09 16.76
CA GLU A 4 2.59 -41.62 15.71
C GLU A 4 2.31 -40.12 15.44
N LEU A 5 3.25 -39.21 15.19
CA LEU A 5 4.70 -39.15 15.27
C LEU A 5 5.01 -37.64 15.40
N VAL A 6 6.01 -37.30 16.22
CA VAL A 6 6.44 -35.95 16.59
C VAL A 6 7.11 -35.23 15.41
N HIS A 7 6.78 -33.96 15.19
CA HIS A 7 7.68 -33.00 14.55
C HIS A 7 7.77 -31.74 15.41
N HIS A 8 8.62 -31.79 16.44
CA HIS A 8 9.18 -30.58 17.03
C HIS A 8 10.17 -30.00 16.02
N ILE A 9 9.93 -28.77 15.60
CA ILE A 9 10.92 -27.98 14.88
C ILE A 9 11.77 -27.33 15.96
N ASP A 10 12.95 -27.89 16.21
CA ASP A 10 14.00 -27.24 16.98
C ASP A 10 14.53 -26.07 16.14
N VAL A 11 14.26 -24.85 16.58
CA VAL A 11 14.94 -23.65 16.07
C VAL A 11 16.31 -23.65 16.72
N ASN A 12 17.31 -24.07 15.95
CA ASN A 12 18.72 -23.97 16.31
C ASN A 12 19.13 -22.50 16.22
N ASP A 13 18.98 -21.75 17.32
CA ASP A 13 19.64 -20.45 17.52
C ASP A 13 21.10 -20.74 17.89
N ASP A 14 21.93 -20.82 16.86
CA ASP A 14 23.38 -20.97 16.98
C ASP A 14 24.03 -19.99 16.00
N ASP A 15 24.23 -18.75 16.47
CA ASP A 15 25.21 -17.82 15.92
C ASP A 15 25.91 -17.17 17.11
N GLU A 16 26.84 -17.95 17.66
CA GLU A 16 27.80 -17.62 18.71
C GLU A 16 28.52 -16.28 18.45
N GLU A 17 28.52 -15.44 19.49
CA GLU A 17 29.24 -14.19 19.58
C GLU A 17 30.75 -14.45 19.43
N VAL A 18 31.34 -13.98 18.34
CA VAL A 18 32.79 -14.10 18.14
C VAL A 18 33.49 -12.98 18.93
N GLU A 19 33.74 -13.24 20.22
CA GLU A 19 34.76 -12.52 20.98
C GLU A 19 36.14 -12.83 20.39
N VAL A 20 36.84 -11.79 19.92
CA VAL A 20 38.27 -11.90 19.58
C VAL A 20 39.03 -10.73 20.20
N GLU A 21 39.48 -10.92 21.42
CA GLU A 21 40.78 -10.45 21.90
C GLU A 21 41.61 -11.73 22.10
N PRO A 22 42.91 -11.81 21.73
CA PRO A 22 43.89 -11.02 22.48
C PRO A 22 45.24 -10.69 21.78
N ASP A 23 45.84 -9.62 22.30
CA ASP A 23 47.24 -9.50 22.78
C ASP A 23 48.49 -9.24 21.90
N HIS A 24 49.25 -8.27 22.42
CA HIS A 24 50.72 -8.13 22.53
C HIS A 24 51.56 -7.45 21.42
N SER A 25 51.86 -6.18 21.71
CA SER A 25 53.22 -5.57 21.79
C SER A 25 54.22 -5.74 20.63
N ALA A 26 54.48 -4.65 19.90
CA ALA A 26 55.83 -4.35 19.39
C ALA A 26 56.06 -2.85 19.08
N SER A 27 56.85 -2.21 19.94
CA SER A 27 57.96 -1.31 19.62
C SER A 27 57.72 0.04 18.92
N LEU A 28 58.07 1.10 19.66
CA LEU A 28 58.39 2.45 19.18
C LEU A 28 59.55 2.43 18.16
N PRO A 29 59.66 3.48 17.31
CA PRO A 29 60.77 4.38 17.54
C PRO A 29 60.37 5.86 17.53
N ARG A 30 60.92 6.58 18.51
CA ARG A 30 61.08 8.04 18.55
C ARG A 30 61.88 8.51 17.33
N SER A 31 61.41 9.53 16.63
CA SER A 31 62.30 10.46 15.93
C SER A 31 61.80 11.89 16.10
N ASN A 32 62.75 12.74 16.48
CA ASN A 32 62.64 14.13 16.89
C ASN A 32 62.51 15.10 15.69
N GLN A 33 62.20 16.35 16.05
CA GLN A 33 62.48 17.61 15.34
C GLN A 33 61.46 18.11 14.32
N GLN A 34 60.64 19.05 14.83
CA GLN A 34 60.54 20.44 14.37
C GLN A 34 60.78 20.68 12.87
N ASN A 35 59.75 21.19 12.18
CA ASN A 35 59.84 22.52 11.57
C ASN A 35 58.53 22.98 10.92
N SER A 36 58.33 24.29 11.04
CA SER A 36 57.58 25.17 10.14
C SER A 36 56.06 25.24 10.29
N ALA A 37 55.66 26.37 10.86
CA ALA A 37 54.38 26.99 10.64
C ALA A 37 53.95 26.89 9.16
N SER A 38 52.78 26.32 8.93
CA SER A 38 51.97 26.61 7.76
C SER A 38 50.55 26.76 8.25
N SER A 39 50.20 28.02 8.50
CA SER A 39 48.85 28.52 8.61
C SER A 39 48.09 28.24 7.31
N SER A 40 47.69 27.00 7.11
CA SER A 40 46.61 26.66 6.20
C SER A 40 45.38 26.46 7.07
N SER A 41 44.68 27.56 7.31
CA SER A 41 43.23 27.53 7.56
C SER A 41 42.61 26.82 6.35
N ARG A 42 42.61 25.48 6.37
CA ARG A 42 41.74 24.69 5.53
C ARG A 42 40.37 24.86 6.15
N HIS A 43 39.72 25.96 5.80
CA HIS A 43 38.27 26.08 5.89
C HIS A 43 37.70 24.98 4.98
N CYS A 44 37.56 23.76 5.54
CA CYS A 44 36.83 22.70 4.91
C CYS A 44 35.38 23.22 4.79
N LYS A 45 34.98 23.45 3.55
CA LYS A 45 33.74 24.11 3.16
C LYS A 45 32.59 23.13 3.46
N ARG A 46 31.98 23.25 4.64
CA ARG A 46 30.79 22.49 5.12
C ARG A 46 29.51 22.70 4.29
N ASN A 47 29.62 23.22 3.07
CA ASN A 47 28.48 23.59 2.23
C ASN A 47 28.00 22.45 1.32
N ALA A 48 28.81 21.40 1.13
CA ALA A 48 28.41 20.24 0.33
C ALA A 48 27.39 19.36 1.07
N ASP A 49 27.60 19.15 2.37
CA ASP A 49 26.79 18.27 3.22
C ASP A 49 25.35 18.82 3.43
N THR A 50 25.25 20.14 3.59
CA THR A 50 23.95 20.84 3.66
C THR A 50 23.19 20.84 2.32
N ASN A 51 23.91 20.79 1.20
CA ASN A 51 23.29 20.68 -0.12
C ASN A 51 22.71 19.27 -0.33
N ILE A 52 23.48 18.23 0.00
CA ILE A 52 23.04 16.84 -0.07
C ILE A 52 21.80 16.59 0.81
N GLN A 53 21.80 17.08 2.05
CA GLN A 53 20.61 16.94 2.92
C GLN A 53 19.38 17.66 2.36
N LYS A 54 19.56 18.82 1.71
CA LYS A 54 18.47 19.55 1.07
C LYS A 54 17.92 18.79 -0.15
N GLU A 55 18.79 18.20 -0.96
CA GLU A 55 18.40 17.36 -2.10
C GLU A 55 17.66 16.10 -1.64
N ILE A 56 18.14 15.42 -0.60
CA ILE A 56 17.47 14.25 -0.02
C ILE A 56 16.09 14.63 0.52
N THR A 57 16.01 15.72 1.29
CA THR A 57 14.73 16.21 1.85
C THR A 57 13.74 16.54 0.75
N LYS A 58 14.21 17.17 -0.34
CA LYS A 58 13.38 17.50 -1.50
C LYS A 58 12.88 16.24 -2.19
N ALA A 59 13.77 15.30 -2.52
CA ALA A 59 13.40 14.05 -3.18
C ALA A 59 12.41 13.23 -2.34
N PHE A 60 12.59 13.19 -1.02
CA PHE A 60 11.66 12.54 -0.12
C PHE A 60 10.29 13.22 -0.08
N GLY A 61 10.26 14.55 -0.05
CA GLY A 61 9.01 15.32 -0.13
C GLY A 61 8.26 15.12 -1.45
N GLU A 62 8.98 15.04 -2.58
CA GLU A 62 8.42 14.74 -3.89
C GLU A 62 7.83 13.32 -3.93
N MET A 63 8.56 12.33 -3.41
CA MET A 63 8.08 10.94 -3.31
C MET A 63 6.80 10.81 -2.47
N ILE A 64 6.74 11.49 -1.32
CA ILE A 64 5.53 11.52 -0.49
C ILE A 64 4.37 12.17 -1.25
N SER A 65 4.63 13.29 -1.92
CA SER A 65 3.59 14.01 -2.66
C SER A 65 3.00 13.14 -3.78
N GLU A 66 3.85 12.46 -4.54
CA GLU A 66 3.43 11.54 -5.59
C GLU A 66 2.65 10.35 -5.02
N SER A 67 3.09 9.78 -3.89
CA SER A 67 2.37 8.71 -3.19
C SER A 67 0.99 9.14 -2.72
N ILE A 68 0.86 10.36 -2.18
CA ILE A 68 -0.44 10.93 -1.77
C ILE A 68 -1.36 11.09 -2.97
N ASP A 69 -0.85 11.56 -4.10
CA ASP A 69 -1.66 11.75 -5.31
C ASP A 69 -2.12 10.42 -5.91
N GLN A 70 -1.27 9.40 -5.91
CA GLN A 70 -1.66 8.03 -6.27
C GLN A 70 -2.74 7.49 -5.32
N LEU A 71 -2.58 7.69 -4.01
CA LEU A 71 -3.56 7.26 -3.01
C LEU A 71 -4.90 7.97 -3.19
N LYS A 72 -4.90 9.28 -3.47
CA LYS A 72 -6.11 10.04 -3.81
C LYS A 72 -6.77 9.48 -5.07
N ALA A 73 -6.01 9.17 -6.11
CA ALA A 73 -6.56 8.59 -7.34
C ALA A 73 -7.24 7.24 -7.06
N ILE A 74 -6.60 6.36 -6.30
CA ILE A 74 -7.16 5.06 -5.89
C ILE A 74 -8.41 5.27 -5.04
N THR A 75 -8.34 6.12 -4.03
CA THR A 75 -9.47 6.37 -3.11
C THR A 75 -10.66 6.96 -3.87
N ASN A 76 -10.44 7.94 -4.75
CA ASN A 76 -11.50 8.51 -5.59
C ASN A 76 -12.10 7.46 -6.54
N SER A 77 -11.30 6.52 -7.05
CA SER A 77 -11.81 5.43 -7.88
C SER A 77 -12.71 4.47 -7.09
N LEU A 78 -12.45 4.30 -5.79
CA LEU A 78 -13.21 3.44 -4.90
C LEU A 78 -14.50 4.12 -4.40
N VAL A 79 -14.42 5.43 -4.09
CA VAL A 79 -15.55 6.21 -3.54
C VAL A 79 -16.62 6.53 -4.60
N LYS A 80 -16.29 6.47 -5.90
CA LYS A 80 -17.25 6.67 -7.01
C LYS A 80 -18.49 5.76 -6.99
N GLY A 81 -18.54 4.73 -6.14
CA GLY A 81 -19.75 3.93 -5.91
C GLY A 81 -20.85 4.61 -5.07
N SER A 82 -20.61 5.78 -4.48
CA SER A 82 -21.59 6.48 -3.62
C SER A 82 -22.38 7.60 -4.31
N GLU A 83 -22.10 7.88 -5.58
CA GLU A 83 -22.88 8.85 -6.35
C GLU A 83 -24.30 8.34 -6.61
N PRO A 84 -25.32 9.23 -6.58
CA PRO A 84 -26.65 8.87 -7.04
C PRO A 84 -26.60 8.31 -8.46
N ARG A 85 -27.26 7.19 -8.70
CA ARG A 85 -27.38 6.54 -10.02
C ARG A 85 -28.77 6.73 -10.62
N PRO A 86 -29.09 7.93 -11.16
CA PRO A 86 -30.40 8.21 -11.75
C PRO A 86 -30.66 7.37 -13.01
N ASP A 87 -29.60 6.98 -13.70
CA ASP A 87 -29.62 6.03 -14.82
C ASP A 87 -30.19 4.67 -14.42
N ILE A 88 -29.76 4.11 -13.28
CA ILE A 88 -30.31 2.86 -12.75
C ILE A 88 -31.76 3.06 -12.29
N ALA A 89 -32.03 4.14 -11.56
CA ALA A 89 -33.37 4.43 -11.06
C ALA A 89 -34.41 4.62 -12.18
N ALA A 90 -34.01 5.19 -13.32
CA ALA A 90 -34.89 5.38 -14.48
C ALA A 90 -35.20 4.08 -15.23
N GLU A 91 -34.37 3.05 -15.09
CA GLU A 91 -34.52 1.76 -15.78
C GLU A 91 -35.45 0.80 -15.04
N LEU A 92 -35.47 0.82 -13.71
CA LEU A 92 -36.25 -0.12 -12.90
C LEU A 92 -37.77 -0.10 -13.16
N PRO A 93 -38.42 1.07 -13.36
CA PRO A 93 -39.85 1.13 -13.68
C PRO A 93 -40.18 0.48 -15.04
N LYS A 94 -39.22 0.36 -15.95
CA LYS A 94 -39.41 -0.22 -17.30
C LYS A 94 -39.41 -1.75 -17.28
N MET A 95 -39.10 -2.37 -16.15
CA MET A 95 -38.89 -3.83 -16.02
C MET A 95 -40.11 -4.59 -15.48
N ASP A 96 -41.26 -3.93 -15.31
CA ASP A 96 -42.47 -4.51 -14.70
C ASP A 96 -42.19 -5.21 -13.35
N LEU A 97 -41.32 -4.61 -12.53
CA LEU A 97 -41.03 -5.06 -11.17
C LEU A 97 -42.08 -4.51 -10.19
N SER A 98 -42.32 -5.18 -9.07
CA SER A 98 -43.17 -4.62 -8.01
C SER A 98 -42.54 -3.34 -7.43
N ILE A 99 -43.35 -2.45 -6.86
CA ILE A 99 -42.83 -1.21 -6.24
C ILE A 99 -41.78 -1.52 -5.17
N ASN A 100 -41.99 -2.58 -4.38
CA ASN A 100 -41.02 -3.02 -3.37
C ASN A 100 -39.71 -3.48 -4.01
N ASP A 101 -39.77 -4.21 -5.12
CA ASP A 101 -38.58 -4.68 -5.83
C ASP A 101 -37.85 -3.51 -6.51
N GLN A 102 -38.59 -2.54 -7.06
CA GLN A 102 -38.00 -1.30 -7.60
C GLN A 102 -37.25 -0.51 -6.51
N ILE A 103 -37.71 -0.53 -5.26
CA ILE A 103 -37.01 0.14 -4.14
C ILE A 103 -35.79 -0.67 -3.68
N LYS A 104 -35.86 -2.00 -3.69
CA LYS A 104 -34.77 -2.88 -3.24
C LYS A 104 -33.66 -3.02 -4.28
N ALA A 105 -34.00 -3.06 -5.57
CA ALA A 105 -33.07 -3.33 -6.66
C ALA A 105 -31.85 -2.39 -6.72
N PRO A 106 -31.97 -1.05 -6.54
CA PRO A 106 -30.82 -0.15 -6.53
C PRO A 106 -29.80 -0.56 -5.48
N ARG A 107 -30.25 -0.90 -4.26
CA ARG A 107 -29.37 -1.33 -3.18
C ARG A 107 -28.59 -2.58 -3.56
N LEU A 108 -29.24 -3.54 -4.22
CA LEU A 108 -28.61 -4.79 -4.63
C LEU A 108 -27.61 -4.60 -5.78
N ILE A 109 -27.96 -3.78 -6.77
CA ILE A 109 -27.11 -3.48 -7.93
C ILE A 109 -25.87 -2.68 -7.50
N LEU A 110 -26.04 -1.70 -6.61
CA LEU A 110 -24.98 -0.80 -6.18
C LEU A 110 -24.08 -1.38 -5.08
N GLU A 111 -24.44 -2.53 -4.51
CA GLU A 111 -23.63 -3.13 -3.45
C GLU A 111 -22.26 -3.57 -3.94
N LYS A 112 -22.16 -4.01 -5.20
CA LYS A 112 -20.90 -4.38 -5.83
C LYS A 112 -20.72 -3.60 -7.13
N ALA A 113 -19.56 -2.96 -7.28
CA ALA A 113 -19.22 -2.23 -8.50
C ALA A 113 -19.27 -3.13 -9.76
N SER A 114 -19.07 -4.44 -9.62
CA SER A 114 -19.24 -5.41 -10.71
C SER A 114 -20.69 -5.54 -11.17
N ASP A 115 -21.63 -5.53 -10.23
CA ASP A 115 -23.05 -5.75 -10.49
C ASP A 115 -23.65 -4.51 -11.14
N GLU A 116 -23.24 -3.32 -10.68
CA GLU A 116 -23.53 -2.04 -11.32
C GLU A 116 -23.04 -2.02 -12.78
N ARG A 117 -21.75 -2.33 -13.02
CA ARG A 117 -21.20 -2.37 -14.39
C ARG A 117 -21.95 -3.36 -15.26
N THR A 118 -22.22 -4.55 -14.74
CA THR A 118 -22.97 -5.59 -15.45
C THR A 118 -24.36 -5.09 -15.82
N PHE A 119 -25.11 -4.54 -14.86
CA PHE A 119 -26.45 -4.00 -15.09
C PHE A 119 -26.47 -2.93 -16.21
N LEU A 120 -25.51 -2.01 -16.19
CA LEU A 120 -25.41 -0.95 -17.19
C LEU A 120 -25.12 -1.48 -18.60
N THR A 121 -24.39 -2.60 -18.73
CA THR A 121 -24.09 -3.23 -20.03
C THR A 121 -25.22 -4.07 -20.62
N LEU A 122 -26.16 -4.51 -19.79
CA LEU A 122 -27.32 -5.29 -20.25
C LEU A 122 -28.41 -4.36 -20.77
N ASP A 123 -29.42 -4.90 -21.46
CA ASP A 123 -30.61 -4.16 -21.90
C ASP A 123 -31.91 -4.94 -21.61
N GLY A 124 -33.04 -4.23 -21.64
CA GLY A 124 -34.40 -4.77 -21.59
C GLY A 124 -34.60 -5.99 -20.69
N ALA A 125 -34.93 -7.13 -21.31
CA ALA A 125 -35.21 -8.38 -20.62
C ALA A 125 -34.01 -8.95 -19.85
N MET A 126 -32.78 -8.74 -20.34
CA MET A 126 -31.57 -9.20 -19.67
C MET A 126 -31.32 -8.44 -18.36
N ARG A 127 -31.57 -7.11 -18.35
CA ARG A 127 -31.52 -6.32 -17.10
C ARG A 127 -32.52 -6.84 -16.07
N LYS A 128 -33.75 -7.11 -16.50
CA LYS A 128 -34.79 -7.66 -15.62
C LYS A 128 -34.36 -9.01 -15.03
N ALA A 129 -33.91 -9.94 -15.88
CA ALA A 129 -33.45 -11.25 -15.45
C ALA A 129 -32.27 -11.15 -14.46
N PHE A 130 -31.33 -10.24 -14.70
CA PHE A 130 -30.22 -9.98 -13.80
C PHE A 130 -30.68 -9.48 -12.43
N VAL A 131 -31.62 -8.53 -12.38
CA VAL A 131 -32.19 -8.04 -11.11
C VAL A 131 -32.91 -9.16 -10.35
N LEU A 132 -33.68 -9.99 -11.05
CA LEU A 132 -34.34 -11.16 -10.44
C LEU A 132 -33.32 -12.19 -9.91
N LEU A 133 -32.21 -12.41 -10.62
CA LEU A 133 -31.12 -13.25 -10.16
C LEU A 133 -30.49 -12.69 -8.88
N LEU A 134 -30.28 -11.37 -8.79
CA LEU A 134 -29.76 -10.72 -7.60
C LEU A 134 -30.70 -10.88 -6.40
N PHE A 135 -32.02 -10.87 -6.60
CA PHE A 135 -32.97 -11.19 -5.54
C PHE A 135 -32.83 -12.64 -5.08
N GLY A 136 -32.83 -13.61 -6.00
CA GLY A 136 -32.73 -15.03 -5.66
C GLY A 136 -31.40 -15.45 -5.02
N ALA A 137 -30.30 -14.81 -5.41
CA ALA A 137 -28.97 -15.11 -4.86
C ALA A 137 -28.76 -14.63 -3.42
N ARG A 138 -29.64 -13.76 -2.91
CA ARG A 138 -29.49 -13.06 -1.61
C ARG A 138 -30.63 -13.35 -0.63
N GLU A 139 -31.57 -14.23 -1.00
CA GLU A 139 -32.62 -14.78 -0.12
C GLU A 139 -32.26 -16.18 0.46
N LEU A 140 -30.99 -16.60 0.32
CA LEU A 140 -30.40 -17.79 0.97
C LEU A 140 -29.34 -17.36 1.99
#